data_AF-A0A8J6PGD9-F1
#
_entry.id   AF-A0A8J6PGD9-F1
#
_cell.length_a   1.000
_cell.length_b   1.000
_cell.length_c   1.000
_cell.angle_alpha   90.00
_cell.angle_beta   90.00
_cell.angle_gamma   90.00
#
_symmetry.space_group_name_H-M   'P 1'
#
loop_
_entity.id
_entity.type
_entity.pdbx_description
1 polymer ?
#
loop_
_entity_poly.entity_id
_entity_poly.type
_entity_poly.pdbx_seq_one_letter_code
_entity_poly.pdbx_strand_id
1 'polypeptide(L)' 'MNLKLREIRISKGISVPKLVELSGVPRRTIQDIEKRGDCMLSTAYQIACALNVSLSEIYYEDNAED' A
#
# COMPACT_ATOMS: atom_id res chain seq x y z
N MET A 1 -11.49 0.95 -7.56
CA MET A 1 -10.76 0.53 -6.36
C MET A 1 -9.74 1.59 -6.04
N ASN A 2 -9.77 2.13 -4.84
CA ASN A 2 -8.77 3.09 -4.37
C ASN A 2 -7.85 2.42 -3.34
N LEU A 3 -6.59 2.84 -3.32
CA LEU A 3 -5.55 2.22 -2.50
C LEU A 3 -5.04 3.20 -1.43
N LYS A 4 -5.14 2.81 -0.16
CA LYS A 4 -4.83 3.67 1.02
C LYS A 4 -3.46 3.35 1.65
N LEU A 5 -2.48 2.97 0.84
CA LEU A 5 -1.16 2.54 1.32
C LEU A 5 -0.48 3.56 2.23
N ARG A 6 -0.54 4.85 1.88
CA ARG A 6 0.10 5.91 2.67
C ARG A 6 -0.46 5.99 4.09
N GLU A 7 -1.78 5.91 4.23
CA GLU A 7 -2.48 6.00 5.52
C GLU A 7 -2.11 4.81 6.42
N ILE A 8 -2.19 3.59 5.88
CA ILE A 8 -1.84 2.36 6.60
C ILE A 8 -0.37 2.39 7.03
N ARG A 9 0.51 2.82 6.14
CA ARG A 9 1.94 2.91 6.42
C ARG A 9 2.21 3.91 7.56
N ILE A 10 1.59 5.08 7.54
CA ILE A 10 1.72 6.11 8.59
C ILE A 10 1.14 5.60 9.91
N SER A 11 -0.04 4.97 9.88
CA SER A 11 -0.68 4.36 11.06
C SER A 11 0.23 3.33 11.74
N LYS A 12 0.98 2.54 10.96
CA LYS A 12 1.96 1.57 11.48
C LYS A 12 3.32 2.18 11.84
N GLY A 13 3.52 3.49 11.67
CA GLY A 13 4.79 4.16 11.94
C GLY A 13 5.93 3.75 11.00
N ILE A 14 5.62 3.20 9.83
CA ILE A 14 6.61 2.69 8.88
C ILE A 14 7.02 3.81 7.91
N SER A 15 8.33 4.02 7.75
CA SER A 15 8.83 4.97 6.74
C SER A 15 8.84 4.32 5.35
N VAL A 16 8.85 5.10 4.27
CA VAL A 16 9.01 4.55 2.90
C VAL A 16 10.28 3.70 2.78
N PRO A 17 11.47 4.14 3.24
CA PRO A 17 12.67 3.29 3.22
C PRO A 17 12.47 1.99 3.99
N LYS A 18 11.79 2.03 5.14
CA LYS A 18 11.54 0.81 5.90
C LYS A 18 10.61 -0.16 5.16
N LEU A 19 9.60 0.37 4.46
CA LEU A 19 8.73 -0.46 3.63
C LEU A 19 9.48 -1.09 2.45
N VAL A 20 10.47 -0.39 1.86
CA VAL A 20 11.35 -0.97 0.83
C VAL A 20 12.12 -2.16 1.39
N GLU A 21 12.71 -2.03 2.58
CA GLU A 21 13.43 -3.13 3.25
C GLU A 21 12.53 -4.34 3.52
N LEU A 22 11.28 -4.10 3.96
CA LEU A 22 10.34 -5.16 4.33
C LEU A 22 9.69 -5.85 3.13
N SER A 23 9.33 -5.09 2.09
CA SER A 23 8.58 -5.60 0.93
C SER A 23 9.46 -6.00 -0.25
N GLY A 24 10.70 -5.50 -0.30
CA GLY A 24 11.56 -5.60 -1.48
C GLY A 24 11.07 -4.76 -2.68
N VAL A 25 9.96 -4.04 -2.54
CA VAL A 25 9.41 -3.20 -3.60
C VAL A 25 10.23 -1.91 -3.70
N PRO A 26 10.69 -1.50 -4.91
CA PRO A 26 11.51 -0.31 -5.06
C PRO A 26 10.83 0.94 -4.52
N ARG A 27 11.62 1.85 -3.92
CA ARG A 27 11.14 3.13 -3.38
C ARG A 27 10.28 3.91 -4.38
N ARG A 28 10.72 3.95 -5.64
CA ARG A 28 10.02 4.65 -6.71
C ARG A 28 8.63 4.06 -6.96
N THR A 29 8.53 2.73 -6.98
CA THR A 29 7.26 2.02 -7.09
C THR A 29 6.34 2.37 -5.92
N ILE A 30 6.83 2.31 -4.68
CA ILE A 30 6.01 2.69 -3.51
C ILE A 30 5.49 4.12 -3.62
N GLN A 31 6.35 5.07 -4.02
CA GLN A 31 5.96 6.47 -4.19
C GLN A 31 4.95 6.66 -5.33
N ASP A 32 5.13 5.97 -6.45
CA ASP A 32 4.21 6.01 -7.58
C ASP A 32 2.85 5.41 -7.20
N ILE A 33 2.84 4.34 -6.40
CA ILE A 33 1.62 3.74 -5.84
C ILE A 33 0.91 4.70 -4.89
N GLU A 34 1.63 5.33 -3.95
CA GLU A 34 1.06 6.33 -3.04
C GLU A 34 0.52 7.57 -3.77
N LYS A 35 1.05 7.89 -4.97
CA LYS A 35 0.61 9.02 -5.79
C LYS A 35 -0.57 8.68 -6.70
N ARG A 36 -0.52 7.51 -7.36
CA ARG A 36 -1.53 7.08 -8.36
C ARG A 36 -2.72 6.37 -7.73
N GLY A 37 -2.54 5.78 -6.54
CA GLY A 37 -3.57 4.99 -5.88
C GLY A 37 -3.84 3.64 -6.56
N ASP A 38 -2.93 3.15 -7.40
CA ASP A 38 -3.07 1.90 -8.13
C ASP A 38 -1.73 1.15 -8.26
N CYS A 39 -1.82 -0.18 -8.31
CA CYS A 39 -0.67 -1.07 -8.53
C CYS A 39 -1.11 -2.47 -8.98
N MET A 40 -0.16 -3.28 -9.47
CA MET A 40 -0.43 -4.69 -9.78
C MET A 40 -0.72 -5.48 -8.50
N LEU A 41 -1.67 -6.43 -8.57
CA LEU A 41 -2.08 -7.25 -7.43
C LEU A 41 -0.92 -7.97 -6.73
N SER A 42 0.08 -8.44 -7.48
CA SER A 42 1.29 -9.05 -6.93
C SER A 42 2.09 -8.09 -6.04
N THR A 43 2.22 -6.83 -6.46
CA THR A 43 2.90 -5.78 -5.68
C THR A 43 2.09 -5.43 -4.43
N ALA A 44 0.78 -5.32 -4.56
CA ALA A 44 -0.10 -5.10 -3.42
C ALA A 44 0.02 -6.23 -2.38
N TYR A 45 0.09 -7.48 -2.84
CA TYR A 45 0.27 -8.64 -1.97
C TYR A 45 1.61 -8.59 -1.23
N GLN A 46 2.71 -8.27 -1.91
CA GLN A 46 4.02 -8.09 -1.26
C GLN A 46 3.99 -7.01 -0.19
N ILE A 47 3.35 -5.88 -0.49
CA ILE A 47 3.19 -4.77 0.45
C ILE A 47 2.28 -5.17 1.63
N ALA A 48 1.20 -5.91 1.38
CA ALA A 48 0.30 -6.43 2.41
C ALA A 48 1.02 -7.36 3.39
N CYS A 49 1.81 -8.30 2.86
CA CYS A 49 2.65 -9.17 3.68
C CYS A 49 3.67 -8.37 4.50
N ALA A 50 4.33 -7.38 3.90
CA ALA A 50 5.31 -6.54 4.57
C ALA A 50 4.71 -5.67 5.68
N LEU A 51 3.48 -5.20 5.48
CA LEU A 51 2.74 -4.41 6.46
C LEU A 51 1.95 -5.29 7.45
N ASN A 52 1.90 -6.61 7.25
CA ASN A 52 1.09 -7.54 8.01
C ASN A 52 -0.38 -7.10 8.08
N VAL A 53 -0.99 -6.93 6.90
CA VAL A 53 -2.39 -6.54 6.68
C VAL A 53 -3.00 -7.41 5.58
N SER A 54 -4.33 -7.45 5.49
CA SER A 54 -5.02 -8.09 4.38
C SER A 54 -5.02 -7.22 3.10
N LEU A 55 -5.17 -7.84 1.93
CA LEU A 55 -5.30 -7.10 0.66
C LEU A 55 -6.54 -6.18 0.64
N SER A 56 -7.62 -6.59 1.28
CA SER A 56 -8.85 -5.82 1.46
C SER A 56 -8.70 -4.61 2.38
N GLU A 57 -7.70 -4.58 3.25
CA GLU A 57 -7.38 -3.37 4.01
C GLU A 57 -6.66 -2.34 3.14
N ILE A 58 -5.86 -2.80 2.17
CA ILE A 58 -5.11 -1.94 1.25
C ILE A 58 -6.03 -1.36 0.17
N TYR A 59 -6.87 -2.20 -0.42
CA TYR A 59 -7.85 -1.83 -1.44
C TYR A 59 -9.24 -1.73 -0.83
N TYR A 60 -9.84 -0.56 -0.95
CA TYR A 60 -11.25 -0.38 -0.65
C TYR A 60 -12.01 -0.08 -1.94
N GLU A 61 -13.23 -0.60 -2.03
CA GLU A 61 -14.22 -0.04 -2.93
C GLU A 61 -14.64 1.30 -2.33
N ASP A 62 -14.56 2.36 -3.12
CA ASP A 62 -15.34 3.57 -2.83
C ASP A 62 -16.80 3.14 -2.95
N ASN A 63 -17.36 2.64 -1.85
CA ASN A 63 -18.77 2.75 -1.62
C ASN A 63 -18.99 4.22 -1.27
N ALA A 64 -19.05 5.05 -2.31
CA ALA A 64 -19.69 6.34 -2.23
C ALA A 64 -21.17 6.05 -1.93
N GLU A 65 -21.49 5.88 -0.65
CA GLU A 65 -22.84 6.15 -0.19
C GLU A 65 -22.97 7.68 -0.24
N ASP A 66 -23.58 8.15 -1.35
CA ASP A 66 -24.15 9.49 -1.49
C ASP A 66 -25.20 9.78 -0.38
#